data_AF-A0A947EU11-F1
#
_entry.id   AF-A0A947EU11-F1
#
_cell.length_a   1.000
_cell.length_b   1.000
_cell.length_c   1.000
_cell.angle_alpha   90.00
_cell.angle_beta   90.00
_cell.angle_gamma   90.00
#
_symmetry.space_group_name_H-M   'P 1'
#
loop_
_entity.id
_entity.type
_entity.pdbx_description
1 polymer ?
#
loop_
_entity_poly.entity_id
_entity_poly.type
_entity_poly.pdbx_seq_one_letter_code
_entity_poly.pdbx_strand_id
1 'polypeptide(L)'
;MEHFYKKPDKSNWKGRNSDSQEYLHEKVILKDLSEEFQLPSGQPAYALLGYACDEGVRRNSGRPGAVEGPDAIRKELGKLSNHLQKEVLLVDTGNILCPKGDLEGSQEMLAKKTATLVNSGGIPILLGG
;
A
#
# COMPACT_ATOMS: atom_id res chain seq x y z
N MET A 1 15.25 -5.11 -10.92
CA MET A 1 13.94 -5.47 -10.33
C MET A 1 13.67 -4.74 -9.02
N GLU A 2 14.67 -4.50 -8.15
CA GLU A 2 14.51 -3.74 -6.89
C GLU A 2 14.08 -2.27 -7.06
N HIS A 3 14.32 -1.64 -8.21
CA HIS A 3 14.07 -0.20 -8.39
C HIS A 3 12.60 0.21 -8.55
N PHE A 4 11.67 -0.75 -8.70
CA PHE A 4 10.24 -0.49 -8.86
C PHE A 4 9.47 -0.61 -7.54
N TYR A 5 10.11 -0.95 -6.43
CA TYR A 5 9.43 -1.20 -5.17
C TYR A 5 10.06 -0.42 -4.02
N LYS A 6 9.21 0.21 -3.23
CA LYS A 6 9.56 0.88 -1.97
C LYS A 6 8.83 0.20 -0.83
N LYS A 7 9.58 -0.23 0.18
CA LYS A 7 9.07 -0.83 1.41
C LYS A 7 8.08 0.12 2.13
N PRO A 8 7.11 -0.40 2.89
CA PRO A 8 6.20 0.44 3.67
C PRO A 8 6.95 1.32 4.67
N ASP A 9 6.43 2.54 4.89
CA ASP A 9 7.03 3.52 5.78
C ASP A 9 6.09 3.84 6.96
N LYS A 10 6.57 3.54 8.18
CA LYS A 10 5.83 3.84 9.42
C LYS A 10 5.54 5.33 9.58
N SER A 11 6.33 6.20 8.97
CA SER A 11 6.13 7.65 9.05
C SER A 11 4.79 8.12 8.44
N ASN A 12 4.20 7.31 7.53
CA ASN A 12 2.90 7.56 6.93
C ASN A 12 1.72 7.17 7.84
N TRP A 13 1.96 6.43 8.93
CA TRP A 13 0.93 5.94 9.83
C TRP A 13 1.04 6.65 11.18
N LYS A 14 0.38 7.80 11.28
CA LYS A 14 0.35 8.63 12.49
C LYS A 14 -1.06 9.12 12.75
N GLY A 15 -1.41 9.25 14.01
CA GLY A 15 -2.69 9.78 14.47
C GLY A 15 -2.64 10.09 15.96
N ARG A 16 -3.80 10.16 16.58
CA ARG A 16 -3.92 10.27 18.04
C ARG A 16 -3.67 8.90 18.66
N ASN A 17 -2.73 8.80 19.60
CA ASN A 17 -2.51 7.56 20.33
C ASN A 17 -3.70 7.26 21.26
N SER A 18 -4.01 5.98 21.42
CA SER A 18 -5.00 5.44 22.34
C SER A 18 -4.41 4.28 23.16
N ASP A 19 -5.11 3.88 24.22
CA ASP A 19 -4.69 2.75 25.06
C ASP A 19 -5.25 1.40 24.53
N SER A 20 -6.09 1.43 23.50
CA SER A 20 -6.93 0.28 23.06
C SER A 20 -6.99 0.08 21.53
N GLN A 21 -6.01 0.59 20.76
CA GLN A 21 -5.97 0.53 19.29
C GLN A 21 -7.24 1.10 18.61
N GLU A 22 -7.68 2.27 19.06
CA GLU A 22 -8.85 2.97 18.53
C GLU A 22 -8.64 3.58 17.15
N TYR A 23 -7.40 3.62 16.63
CA TYR A 23 -7.08 4.23 15.33
C TYR A 23 -6.35 3.28 14.37
N LEU A 24 -6.54 3.47 13.07
CA LEU A 24 -5.97 2.56 12.06
C LEU A 24 -4.43 2.51 12.06
N HIS A 25 -3.75 3.62 12.40
CA HIS A 25 -2.29 3.62 12.51
C HIS A 25 -1.75 2.73 13.65
N GLU A 26 -2.59 2.37 14.63
CA GLU A 26 -2.23 1.46 15.73
C GLU A 26 -2.46 -0.01 15.35
N LYS A 27 -3.34 -0.27 14.37
CA LYS A 27 -3.68 -1.61 13.89
C LYS A 27 -2.85 -2.06 12.69
N VAL A 28 -2.40 -1.12 11.85
CA VAL A 28 -1.71 -1.46 10.60
C VAL A 28 -0.42 -2.25 10.85
N ILE A 29 -0.23 -3.30 10.05
CA ILE A 29 0.97 -4.13 10.04
C ILE A 29 1.76 -3.79 8.77
N LEU A 30 3.03 -3.42 8.93
CA LEU A 30 3.90 -3.19 7.78
C LEU A 30 4.54 -4.51 7.37
N LYS A 31 4.35 -4.92 6.10
CA LYS A 31 5.01 -6.11 5.56
C LYS A 31 5.72 -5.81 4.25
N ASP A 32 6.93 -6.31 4.15
CA ASP A 32 7.78 -6.17 2.97
C ASP A 32 7.44 -7.24 1.93
N LEU A 33 7.30 -6.83 0.67
CA LEU A 33 7.06 -7.74 -0.46
C LEU A 33 8.34 -8.11 -1.21
N SER A 34 9.51 -7.68 -0.78
CA SER A 34 10.79 -8.04 -1.42
C SER A 34 11.22 -9.49 -1.14
N GLU A 35 10.65 -10.12 -0.13
CA GLU A 35 10.93 -11.50 0.30
C GLU A 35 9.71 -12.41 0.13
N GLU A 36 9.81 -13.66 0.57
CA GLU A 36 8.68 -14.58 0.63
C GLU A 36 7.56 -13.98 1.49
N PHE A 37 6.37 -13.83 0.88
CA PHE A 37 5.25 -13.16 1.51
C PHE A 37 4.11 -14.14 1.78
N GLN A 38 3.73 -14.23 3.05
CA GLN A 38 2.59 -15.03 3.49
C GLN A 38 1.76 -14.25 4.49
N LEU A 39 0.43 -14.38 4.36
CA LEU A 39 -0.53 -13.91 5.35
C LEU A 39 -0.96 -15.07 6.27
N PRO A 40 -1.28 -14.79 7.54
CA PRO A 40 -1.84 -15.79 8.44
C PRO A 40 -3.09 -16.43 7.84
N SER A 41 -3.14 -17.77 7.82
CA SER A 41 -4.32 -18.52 7.36
C SER A 41 -5.52 -18.25 8.27
N GLY A 42 -6.72 -18.20 7.69
CA GLY A 42 -7.98 -18.06 8.42
C GLY A 42 -8.29 -16.66 8.95
N GLN A 43 -7.48 -15.65 8.63
CA GLN A 43 -7.74 -14.26 9.01
C GLN A 43 -8.02 -13.41 7.75
N PRO A 44 -9.16 -12.70 7.65
CA PRO A 44 -9.40 -11.77 6.56
C PRO A 44 -8.33 -10.67 6.56
N ALA A 45 -7.72 -10.40 5.42
CA ALA A 45 -6.62 -9.44 5.33
C ALA A 45 -6.83 -8.44 4.19
N TYR A 46 -6.93 -7.16 4.54
CA TYR A 46 -6.88 -6.06 3.58
C TYR A 46 -5.42 -5.64 3.40
N ALA A 47 -4.87 -5.87 2.20
CA ALA A 47 -3.49 -5.55 1.87
C ALA A 47 -3.42 -4.30 1.00
N LEU A 48 -2.93 -3.20 1.57
CA LEU A 48 -2.71 -1.94 0.87
C LEU A 48 -1.42 -2.02 0.06
N LEU A 49 -1.50 -1.72 -1.23
CA LEU A 49 -0.34 -1.55 -2.11
C LEU A 49 -0.49 -0.23 -2.86
N GLY A 50 0.47 0.67 -2.72
CA GLY A 50 0.45 1.92 -3.45
C GLY A 50 1.03 1.78 -4.84
N TYR A 51 0.51 2.56 -5.78
CA TYR A 51 1.08 2.78 -7.09
C TYR A 51 1.46 4.25 -7.16
N ALA A 52 2.74 4.54 -6.91
CA ALA A 52 3.29 5.89 -6.92
C ALA A 52 3.83 6.16 -8.33
N CYS A 53 2.93 6.52 -9.23
CA CYS A 53 3.22 6.89 -10.60
C CYS A 53 2.37 8.12 -10.97
N ASP A 54 2.82 8.92 -11.92
CA ASP A 54 1.98 9.91 -12.61
C ASP A 54 2.35 10.02 -14.09
N GLU A 55 3.14 9.06 -14.58
CA GLU A 55 3.61 9.02 -15.96
C GLU A 55 2.44 8.87 -16.95
N GLY A 56 1.42 8.08 -16.61
CA GLY A 56 0.19 8.00 -17.42
C GLY A 56 -0.55 9.34 -17.48
N VAL A 57 -0.59 10.08 -16.38
CA VAL A 57 -1.18 11.43 -16.32
C VAL A 57 -0.38 12.38 -17.21
N ARG A 58 0.95 12.35 -17.12
CA ARG A 58 1.85 13.17 -17.96
C ARG A 58 1.69 12.85 -19.44
N ARG A 59 1.67 11.56 -19.82
CA ARG A 59 1.45 11.11 -21.21
C ARG A 59 0.10 11.57 -21.74
N ASN A 60 -0.91 11.72 -20.88
CA ASN A 60 -2.23 12.21 -21.24
C ASN A 60 -2.41 13.73 -21.09
N SER A 61 -1.31 14.51 -21.06
CA SER A 61 -1.31 15.97 -20.91
C SER A 61 -2.02 16.49 -19.65
N GLY A 62 -2.12 15.65 -18.62
CA GLY A 62 -2.63 16.03 -17.31
C GLY A 62 -1.60 16.77 -16.47
N ARG A 63 -2.00 17.16 -15.26
CA ARG A 63 -1.09 17.76 -14.26
C ARG A 63 -0.47 16.67 -13.40
N PRO A 64 0.87 16.51 -13.39
CA PRO A 64 1.57 15.57 -12.50
C PRO A 64 1.30 15.85 -11.01
N GLY A 65 1.53 14.85 -10.16
CA GLY A 65 1.31 14.92 -8.71
C GLY A 65 0.62 13.70 -8.11
N ALA A 66 -0.01 12.86 -8.95
CA ALA A 66 -0.70 11.64 -8.49
C ALA A 66 0.27 10.63 -7.83
N VAL A 67 1.56 10.69 -8.19
CA VAL A 67 2.67 9.93 -7.58
C VAL A 67 2.76 10.09 -6.05
N GLU A 68 2.31 11.22 -5.50
CA GLU A 68 2.30 11.49 -4.05
C GLU A 68 1.04 10.93 -3.35
N GLY A 69 0.02 10.55 -4.13
CA GLY A 69 -1.28 10.09 -3.67
C GLY A 69 -1.23 8.92 -2.68
N PRO A 70 -0.48 7.82 -2.95
CA PRO A 70 -0.46 6.68 -2.05
C PRO A 70 -0.01 7.01 -0.63
N ASP A 71 0.98 7.88 -0.47
CA ASP A 71 1.49 8.26 0.86
C ASP A 71 0.55 9.28 1.52
N ALA A 72 -0.04 10.20 0.76
CA ALA A 72 -1.04 11.14 1.27
C ALA A 72 -2.29 10.41 1.79
N ILE A 73 -2.80 9.42 1.06
CA ILE A 73 -3.97 8.62 1.47
C ILE A 73 -3.68 7.88 2.78
N ARG A 74 -2.50 7.25 2.92
CA ARG A 74 -2.13 6.56 4.18
C ARG A 74 -2.10 7.48 5.38
N LYS A 75 -1.57 8.70 5.22
CA LYS A 75 -1.54 9.72 6.29
C LYS A 75 -2.93 10.08 6.77
N GLU A 76 -3.91 10.15 5.88
CA GLU A 76 -5.30 10.40 6.27
C GLU A 76 -5.97 9.14 6.85
N LEU A 77 -5.73 7.95 6.27
CA LEU A 77 -6.24 6.69 6.82
C LEU A 77 -5.76 6.46 8.25
N GLY A 78 -4.49 6.75 8.57
CA GLY A 78 -3.94 6.54 9.90
C GLY A 78 -4.66 7.29 11.02
N LYS A 79 -5.33 8.41 10.70
CA LYS A 79 -6.08 9.24 11.64
C LYS A 79 -7.51 8.73 11.89
N LEU A 80 -8.02 7.82 11.05
CA LEU A 80 -9.39 7.34 11.16
C LEU A 80 -9.54 6.34 12.31
N SER A 81 -10.72 6.31 12.90
CA SER A 81 -11.10 5.33 13.91
C SER A 81 -11.05 3.91 13.36
N ASN A 82 -10.54 2.99 14.17
CA ASN A 82 -10.49 1.57 13.89
C ASN A 82 -11.80 0.90 14.31
N HIS A 83 -12.58 0.47 13.33
CA HIS A 83 -13.80 -0.33 13.52
C HIS A 83 -13.65 -1.78 13.03
N LEU A 84 -12.43 -2.18 12.67
CA LEU A 84 -12.18 -3.54 12.20
C LEU A 84 -12.22 -4.52 13.37
N GLN A 85 -12.82 -5.69 13.14
CA GLN A 85 -12.75 -6.80 14.08
C GLN A 85 -11.30 -7.16 14.40
N LYS A 86 -11.07 -7.76 15.57
CA LYS A 86 -9.73 -8.03 16.08
C LYS A 86 -8.92 -8.92 15.15
N GLU A 87 -9.58 -9.92 14.56
CA GLU A 87 -9.00 -10.95 13.68
C GLU A 87 -8.75 -10.45 12.25
N VAL A 88 -9.33 -9.31 11.86
CA VAL A 88 -9.11 -8.71 10.54
C VAL A 88 -7.76 -8.03 10.51
N LEU A 89 -6.95 -8.35 9.50
CA LEU A 89 -5.64 -7.76 9.29
C LEU A 89 -5.75 -6.55 8.35
N LEU A 90 -5.12 -5.45 8.74
CA LEU A 90 -4.84 -4.32 7.85
C LEU A 90 -3.33 -4.30 7.63
N VAL A 91 -2.90 -4.52 6.40
CA VAL A 91 -1.48 -4.67 6.05
C VAL A 91 -1.08 -3.60 5.06
N ASP A 92 -0.06 -2.81 5.35
CA ASP A 92 0.58 -1.94 4.37
C ASP A 92 1.80 -2.65 3.78
N THR A 93 1.83 -2.72 2.46
CA THR A 93 2.86 -3.43 1.70
C THR A 93 3.77 -2.50 0.91
N GLY A 94 3.68 -1.19 1.12
CA GLY A 94 4.54 -0.20 0.48
C GLY A 94 4.03 0.24 -0.89
N ASN A 95 4.94 0.73 -1.75
CA ASN A 95 4.58 1.33 -3.03
C ASN A 95 5.34 0.67 -4.18
N ILE A 96 4.68 0.55 -5.32
CA ILE A 96 5.31 0.43 -6.62
C ILE A 96 5.70 1.83 -7.10
N LEU A 97 6.87 1.97 -7.69
CA LEU A 97 7.41 3.22 -8.25
C LEU A 97 7.43 3.15 -9.78
N CYS A 98 7.45 4.31 -10.43
CA CYS A 98 7.68 4.44 -11.88
C CYS A 98 9.03 5.12 -12.17
N PRO A 99 10.16 4.41 -12.01
CA PRO A 99 11.48 4.98 -12.22
C PRO A 99 11.66 5.41 -13.69
N LYS A 100 12.16 6.63 -13.90
CA LYS A 100 12.49 7.17 -15.23
C LYS A 100 11.32 7.16 -16.23
N GLY A 101 10.07 7.16 -15.76
CA GLY A 101 8.88 7.15 -16.62
C GLY A 101 8.60 5.80 -17.29
N ASP A 102 9.14 4.70 -16.75
CA ASP A 102 8.85 3.34 -17.19
C ASP A 102 7.46 2.87 -16.68
N LEU A 103 6.42 3.33 -17.37
CA LEU A 103 5.03 3.03 -17.06
C LEU A 103 4.76 1.53 -17.21
N GLU A 104 5.25 0.94 -18.29
CA GLU A 104 5.02 -0.45 -18.63
C GLU A 104 5.67 -1.40 -17.60
N GLY A 105 6.93 -1.16 -17.24
CA GLY A 105 7.63 -1.93 -16.22
C GLY A 105 7.03 -1.77 -14.82
N SER A 106 6.54 -0.57 -14.48
CA SER A 106 5.88 -0.34 -13.19
C SER A 106 4.50 -1.02 -13.11
N GLN A 107 3.73 -1.03 -14.19
CA GLN A 107 2.47 -1.79 -14.26
C GLN A 107 2.69 -3.31 -14.21
N GLU A 108 3.73 -3.82 -14.87
CA GLU A 108 4.11 -5.24 -14.77
C GLU A 108 4.47 -5.62 -13.32
N MET A 109 5.24 -4.77 -12.63
CA MET A 109 5.57 -4.98 -11.22
C MET A 109 4.33 -4.91 -10.33
N LEU A 110 3.43 -3.95 -10.55
CA LEU A 110 2.16 -3.83 -9.84
C LEU A 110 1.33 -5.10 -9.97
N ALA A 111 1.20 -5.64 -11.19
CA ALA A 111 0.50 -6.89 -11.42
C ALA A 111 1.14 -8.07 -10.66
N LYS A 112 2.47 -8.22 -10.71
CA LYS A 112 3.19 -9.30 -10.00
C LYS A 112 2.99 -9.23 -8.49
N LYS A 113 3.12 -8.04 -7.89
CA LYS A 113 2.94 -7.85 -6.45
C LYS A 113 1.48 -8.03 -6.03
N THR A 114 0.53 -7.55 -6.83
CA THR A 114 -0.90 -7.79 -6.59
C THR A 114 -1.23 -9.27 -6.61
N ALA A 115 -0.70 -10.02 -7.59
CA ALA A 115 -0.88 -11.47 -7.65
C ALA A 115 -0.30 -12.19 -6.42
N THR A 116 0.84 -11.74 -5.90
CA THR A 116 1.42 -12.25 -4.64
C THR A 116 0.45 -12.06 -3.47
N LEU A 117 -0.18 -10.89 -3.36
CA LEU A 117 -1.16 -10.61 -2.31
C LEU A 117 -2.41 -11.50 -2.42
N VAL A 118 -2.95 -11.65 -3.64
CA VAL A 118 -4.09 -12.55 -3.89
C VAL A 118 -3.75 -14.00 -3.53
N ASN A 119 -2.61 -14.50 -4.00
CA ASN A 119 -2.18 -15.89 -3.76
C ASN A 119 -1.91 -16.17 -2.28
N SER A 120 -1.55 -15.15 -1.49
CA SER A 120 -1.39 -15.26 -0.04
C SER A 120 -2.72 -15.25 0.73
N GLY A 121 -3.86 -15.11 0.05
CA GLY A 121 -5.20 -15.03 0.66
C GLY A 121 -5.64 -13.62 1.06
N GLY A 122 -4.88 -12.59 0.67
CA GLY A 122 -5.22 -11.20 0.94
C GLY A 122 -6.21 -10.62 -0.08
N ILE A 123 -6.94 -9.59 0.34
CA ILE A 123 -7.76 -8.72 -0.51
C ILE A 123 -6.93 -7.46 -0.80
N PRO A 124 -6.35 -7.31 -2.01
CA PRO A 124 -5.55 -6.15 -2.32
C PRO A 124 -6.41 -4.89 -2.50
N ILE A 125 -5.98 -3.78 -1.91
CA ILE A 125 -6.54 -2.45 -2.16
C ILE A 125 -5.41 -1.60 -2.72
N LEU A 126 -5.55 -1.20 -3.99
CA LEU A 126 -4.55 -0.39 -4.66
C LEU A 126 -4.79 1.10 -4.40
N LEU A 127 -3.79 1.78 -3.85
CA LEU A 127 -3.82 3.22 -3.64
C LEU A 127 -3.17 3.89 -4.84
N GLY A 128 -3.98 4.62 -5.60
CA GLY A 128 -3.63 5.05 -6.94
C GLY A 128 -2.79 6.32 -7.04
N GLY A 129 -2.22 6.42 -8.24
CA GLY A 129 -1.36 7.43 -8.82
C GLY A 129 -0.91 6.89 -10.16
#